data_AF-A0A6G9AMB1-F1
#
_entry.id   AF-A0A6G9AMB1-F1
#
_cell.length_a   1.000
_cell.length_b   1.000
_cell.length_c   1.000
_cell.angle_alpha   90.00
_cell.angle_beta   90.00
_cell.angle_gamma   90.00
#
_symmetry.space_group_name_H-M   'P 1'
#
loop_
_entity.id
_entity.type
_entity.pdbx_description
1 polymer ?
#
loop_
_entity_poly.entity_id
_entity_poly.type
_entity_poly.pdbx_seq_one_letter_code
_entity_poly.pdbx_strand_id
1 'polypeptide(L)'
;MMKSTSFGEFDELVLLTIALLYNDAYCVAAMEELSPRLKLPMSLGAVYRTMQRLEEKALEISRFGKATAERGGRRKRFFTVTTIGE
;
A
#
# COMPACT_ATOMS: atom_id res chain seq x y z
N MET A 1 21.94 -14.12 -8.91
CA MET A 1 20.57 -14.56 -9.24
C MET A 1 19.68 -14.10 -8.10
N MET A 2 19.00 -12.98 -8.25
CA MET A 2 18.08 -12.47 -7.22
C MET A 2 16.89 -13.42 -7.20
N LYS A 3 16.64 -14.03 -6.04
CA LYS A 3 15.54 -14.97 -5.85
C LYS A 3 14.26 -14.15 -6.07
N SER A 4 13.51 -14.43 -7.12
CA SER A 4 12.21 -13.80 -7.32
C SER A 4 11.37 -14.14 -6.11
N THR A 5 11.10 -13.15 -5.26
CA THR A 5 10.13 -13.32 -4.20
C THR A 5 8.78 -13.38 -4.91
N SER A 6 8.37 -14.58 -5.33
CA SER A 6 7.10 -14.78 -6.04
C SER A 6 5.98 -14.50 -5.05
N PHE A 7 5.43 -13.29 -5.13
CA PHE A 7 4.21 -12.94 -4.44
C PHE A 7 3.01 -13.36 -5.30
N GLY A 8 1.81 -13.31 -4.73
CA GLY A 8 0.62 -13.35 -5.57
C GLY A 8 0.54 -12.07 -6.41
N GLU A 9 -0.06 -12.14 -7.60
CA GLU A 9 -0.18 -10.99 -8.51
C GLU A 9 -0.78 -9.75 -7.83
N PHE A 10 -1.70 -9.94 -6.89
CA PHE A 10 -2.30 -8.85 -6.14
C PHE A 10 -1.33 -8.13 -5.19
N ASP A 11 -0.39 -8.86 -4.59
CA ASP A 11 0.63 -8.28 -3.71
C ASP A 11 1.58 -7.40 -4.52
N GLU A 12 1.98 -7.86 -5.71
CA GLU A 12 2.84 -7.09 -6.62
C GLU A 12 2.14 -5.81 -7.09
N LEU A 13 0.86 -5.89 -7.46
CA LEU A 13 0.08 -4.73 -7.86
C LEU A 13 -0.06 -3.70 -6.72
N VAL A 14 -0.27 -4.16 -5.48
CA VAL A 14 -0.34 -3.28 -4.31
C VAL A 14 1.01 -2.63 -4.05
N LEU A 15 2.10 -3.40 -4.07
CA LEU A 15 3.46 -2.89 -3.86
C LEU A 15 3.84 -1.85 -4.93
N LEU A 16 3.54 -2.13 -6.20
CA LEU A 16 3.76 -1.21 -7.32
C LEU A 16 2.94 0.07 -7.17
N THR A 17 1.71 -0.04 -6.68
CA THR A 17 0.85 1.13 -6.43
C THR A 17 1.41 2.01 -5.32
N ILE A 18 1.98 1.41 -4.27
CA ILE A 18 2.63 2.17 -3.19
C ILE A 18 3.88 2.89 -3.72
N ALA A 19 4.69 2.21 -4.54
CA ALA A 19 5.84 2.83 -5.21
C ALA A 19 5.40 4.02 -6.07
N LEU A 20 4.30 3.88 -6.81
CA LEU A 20 3.75 4.93 -7.67
C LEU A 20 3.24 6.15 -6.88
N LEU A 21 2.61 5.92 -5.72
CA LEU A 21 2.01 6.98 -4.91
C LEU A 21 3.03 7.70 -4.01
N TYR A 22 4.28 7.24 -3.95
CA TYR A 22 5.37 7.83 -3.17
C TYR A 22 4.95 8.18 -1.72
N ASN A 23 4.81 9.46 -1.41
CA ASN A 23 4.51 9.95 -0.06
C ASN A 23 3.02 9.95 0.30
N ASP A 24 2.15 9.75 -0.69
CA ASP A 24 0.70 9.77 -0.53
C ASP A 24 0.09 8.37 -0.46
N ALA A 25 0.92 7.33 -0.37
CA ALA A 25 0.47 5.95 -0.28
C ALA A 25 -0.16 5.66 1.10
N TYR A 26 -1.48 5.83 1.22
CA TYR A 26 -2.28 5.27 2.31
C TYR A 26 -3.35 4.35 1.74
N CYS A 27 -3.90 3.47 2.56
CA CYS A 27 -4.75 2.37 2.11
C CYS A 27 -5.93 2.78 1.19
N VAL A 28 -6.55 3.94 1.45
CA VAL A 28 -7.63 4.46 0.60
C VAL A 28 -7.08 4.95 -0.74
N ALA A 29 -5.97 5.72 -0.75
CA ALA A 29 -5.35 6.16 -1.99
C ALA A 29 -4.89 4.99 -2.87
N ALA A 30 -4.29 3.95 -2.29
CA ALA A 30 -3.90 2.75 -3.03
C ALA A 30 -5.12 2.01 -3.62
N MET A 31 -6.22 1.93 -2.88
CA MET A 31 -7.47 1.34 -3.37
C MET A 31 -8.08 2.15 -4.52
N GLU A 32 -8.13 3.47 -4.39
CA GLU A 32 -8.64 4.40 -5.40
C GLU A 32 -7.78 4.38 -6.67
N GLU A 33 -6.47 4.18 -6.55
CA GLU A 33 -5.57 4.04 -7.70
C GLU A 33 -5.71 2.68 -8.40
N LEU A 34 -5.86 1.59 -7.63
CA LEU A 34 -5.99 0.22 -8.17
C LEU A 34 -7.33 -0.04 -8.85
N SER A 35 -8.43 0.44 -8.28
CA SER A 35 -9.78 0.12 -8.77
C SER A 35 -10.03 0.47 -10.25
N PRO A 36 -9.70 1.68 -10.76
CA PRO A 36 -9.89 1.99 -12.17
C PRO A 36 -8.93 1.22 -13.09
N ARG A 37 -7.71 0.92 -12.63
CA ARG A 37 -6.71 0.15 -13.40
C ARG A 37 -7.15 -1.30 -13.62
N LEU A 38 -7.72 -1.90 -12.58
CA LEU A 38 -8.23 -3.28 -12.63
C LEU A 38 -9.65 -3.37 -13.19
N LYS A 39 -10.32 -2.22 -13.42
CA LYS A 39 -11.71 -2.14 -13.88
C LYS A 39 -12.67 -2.96 -12.99
N LEU A 40 -12.37 -3.03 -11.70
CA LEU A 40 -13.11 -3.81 -10.71
C LEU A 40 -13.22 -3.01 -9.40
N PRO A 41 -14.36 -3.12 -8.68
CA PRO A 41 -14.49 -2.51 -7.37
C PRO A 41 -13.54 -3.19 -6.38
N MET A 42 -12.68 -2.40 -5.74
CA MET A 42 -11.71 -2.90 -4.77
C MET A 42 -12.22 -2.73 -3.35
N SER A 43 -11.97 -3.74 -2.51
CA SER A 43 -12.27 -3.68 -1.08
C SER A 43 -11.13 -3.01 -0.32
N LEU A 44 -11.44 -1.99 0.48
CA LEU A 44 -10.48 -1.36 1.39
C LEU A 44 -9.83 -2.39 2.33
N GLY A 45 -10.61 -3.36 2.82
CA GLY A 45 -10.10 -4.41 3.70
C GLY A 45 -9.13 -5.38 3.01
N ALA A 46 -9.32 -5.63 1.71
CA ALA A 46 -8.40 -6.47 0.94
C ALA A 46 -7.05 -5.77 0.74
N VAL A 47 -7.07 -4.49 0.34
CA VAL A 47 -5.86 -3.68 0.19
C VAL A 47 -5.13 -3.55 1.53
N TYR A 48 -5.87 -3.29 2.61
CA TYR A 48 -5.30 -3.18 3.96
C TYR A 48 -4.57 -4.46 4.40
N ARG A 49 -5.21 -5.64 4.23
CA ARG A 49 -4.57 -6.91 4.59
C ARG A 49 -3.33 -7.22 3.75
N THR A 50 -3.32 -6.81 2.48
CA THR A 50 -2.15 -6.98 1.62
C THR A 50 -1.00 -6.07 2.07
N MET A 51 -1.27 -4.79 2.34
CA MET A 51 -0.27 -3.87 2.93
C MET A 51 0.32 -4.42 4.23
N GLN A 52 -0.52 -4.93 5.14
CA GLN A 52 -0.03 -5.57 6.38
C GLN A 52 0.92 -6.74 6.10
N ARG A 53 0.58 -7.62 5.15
CA ARG A 53 1.43 -8.76 4.78
C ARG A 53 2.73 -8.32 4.11
N LEU A 54 2.72 -7.25 3.30
CA LEU A 54 3.92 -6.69 2.68
C LEU A 54 4.83 -6.05 3.74
N GLU A 55 4.26 -5.36 4.72
CA GLU A 55 4.96 -4.78 5.87
C GLU A 55 5.58 -5.87 6.76
N GLU A 56 4.85 -6.94 7.06
CA GLU A 56 5.36 -8.13 7.79
C GLU A 56 6.56 -8.78 7.07
N LYS A 57 6.62 -8.66 5.75
CA LYS A 57 7.72 -9.14 4.91
C LYS A 57 8.84 -8.11 4.73
N ALA A 58 8.74 -6.95 5.37
CA ALA A 58 9.67 -5.82 5.25
C ALA A 58 9.82 -5.25 3.83
N LEU A 59 8.82 -5.46 2.96
CA LEU A 59 8.80 -4.92 1.58
C LEU A 59 8.32 -3.48 1.53
N GLU A 60 7.53 -3.09 2.53
CA GLU A 60 7.13 -1.73 2.80
C GLU A 60 7.31 -1.42 4.28
N ILE A 61 7.38 -0.14 4.60
CA ILE A 61 7.33 0.37 5.97
C ILE A 61 6.21 1.39 6.09
N SER A 62 5.62 1.52 7.27
CA SER A 62 4.59 2.51 7.51
C SER A 62 4.99 3.60 8.51
N ARG A 63 4.33 4.74 8.39
CA ARG A 63 4.44 5.87 9.31
C ARG A 63 3.08 6.52 9.51
N PHE A 64 2.82 7.02 10.72
CA PHE A 64 1.65 7.88 10.94
C PHE A 64 1.96 9.31 10.51
N GLY A 65 1.08 9.88 9.70
CA GLY A 65 1.11 11.30 9.39
C GLY A 65 0.53 12.15 10.51
N LYS A 66 0.44 13.46 10.24
CA LYS A 66 -0.19 14.42 11.15
C LYS A 66 -1.68 14.13 11.30
N ALA A 67 -2.24 14.46 12.46
CA ALA A 67 -3.68 14.46 12.65
C ALA A 67 -4.29 15.58 11.80
N THR A 68 -5.36 15.29 11.06
CA THR A 68 -6.11 16.30 10.30
C THR A 68 -7.52 16.44 10.86
N ALA A 69 -8.04 17.67 10.87
CA ALA A 69 -9.41 17.94 11.29
C ALA A 69 -10.43 17.23 10.39
N GLU A 70 -10.12 17.09 9.11
CA GLU A 70 -10.92 16.40 8.08
C GLU A 70 -11.23 14.92 8.40
N ARG A 71 -10.45 14.28 9.29
CA ARG A 71 -10.70 12.90 9.74
C ARG A 71 -11.08 12.81 11.22
N GLY A 72 -11.66 13.88 11.78
CA GLY A 72 -12.02 13.91 13.21
C GLY A 72 -10.80 13.71 14.13
N GLY A 73 -9.62 14.18 13.70
CA GLY A 73 -8.36 14.02 14.43
C GLY A 73 -7.65 12.67 14.21
N ARG A 74 -8.20 11.75 13.43
CA ARG A 74 -7.55 10.45 13.16
C ARG A 74 -6.41 10.60 12.15
N ARG A 75 -5.21 10.16 12.55
CA ARG A 75 -4.02 10.19 11.70
C ARG A 75 -4.15 9.22 10.51
N LYS A 76 -3.66 9.61 9.34
CA LYS A 76 -3.44 8.69 8.21
C LYS A 76 -2.19 7.84 8.49
N ARG A 77 -2.21 6.56 8.10
CA ARG A 77 -1.03 5.69 8.07
C ARG A 77 -0.58 5.62 6.62
N PHE A 78 0.63 6.09 6.37
CA PHE A 78 1.27 6.11 5.07
C PHE A 78 2.27 4.97 4.98
N PHE A 79 2.49 4.46 3.77
CA PHE A 79 3.37 3.36 3.46
C PHE A 79 4.43 3.81 2.45
N THR A 80 5.60 3.20 2.48
CA THR A 80 6.68 3.46 1.51
C THR A 80 7.42 2.16 1.28
N VAL A 81 7.72 1.86 0.02
CA VAL A 81 8.48 0.67 -0.37
C VAL A 81 9.88 0.76 0.21
N THR A 82 10.41 -0.37 0.69
CA THR A 82 11.80 -0.48 1.16
C THR A 82 12.71 -0.91 0.02
N THR A 83 14.03 -0.81 0.21
CA THR A 83 15.00 -1.36 -0.75
C THR A 83 14.87 -2.88 -0.97
N ILE A 84 14.17 -3.62 -0.09
CA ILE A 84 13.88 -5.06 -0.31
C ILE A 84 12.68 -5.25 -1.25
N GLY A 85 11.77 -4.28 -1.27
CA GLY A 85 10.58 -4.26 -2.14
C GLY A 85 10.77 -3.55 -3.49
N GLU A 86 11.93 -2.91 -3.72
CA GLU A 86 12.36 -2.37 -5.02
C GLU A 86 12.98 -3.45 -5.92
#